data_AF-A0A561CK46-F1
#
_entry.id   AF-A0A561CK46-F1
#
_cell.length_a   1.000
_cell.length_b   1.000
_cell.length_c   1.000
_cell.angle_alpha   90.00
_cell.angle_beta   90.00
_cell.angle_gamma   90.00
#
_symmetry.space_group_name_H-M   'P 1'
#
loop_
_entity.id
_entity.type
_entity.pdbx_description
1 polymer ?
#
loop_
_entity_poly.entity_id
_entity_poly.type
_entity_poly.pdbx_seq_one_letter_code
_entity_poly.pdbx_strand_id
1 'polypeptide(L)'
;MNHDPQPSARVAQALQIHRSIAACHAHLAQNDGVHALTATLMLPCYRAEFERLMLAMSAAERNELMPMLPLGEVRQSLNLPRA
;
A
#
# COMPACT_ATOMS: atom_id res chain seq x y z
N MET A 1 28.16 -16.02 1.48
CA MET A 1 27.47 -15.08 0.58
C MET A 1 26.03 -15.01 1.05
N ASN A 2 25.67 -13.97 1.81
CA ASN A 2 24.28 -13.74 2.20
C ASN A 2 23.53 -13.24 0.96
N HIS A 3 22.72 -14.09 0.35
CA HIS A 3 21.67 -13.66 -0.57
C HIS A 3 20.53 -13.17 0.32
N ASP A 4 20.49 -11.87 0.60
CA ASP A 4 19.18 -11.28 0.90
C ASP A 4 18.31 -11.55 -0.32
N PRO A 5 17.19 -12.30 -0.19
CA PRO A 5 16.32 -12.55 -1.31
C PRO A 5 15.79 -11.20 -1.78
N GLN A 6 16.24 -10.79 -2.96
CA GLN A 6 15.82 -9.52 -3.53
C GLN A 6 14.34 -9.65 -3.87
N PRO A 7 13.48 -8.74 -3.37
CA PRO A 7 12.06 -8.93 -3.49
C PRO A 7 11.65 -8.98 -4.96
N SER A 8 10.62 -9.79 -5.25
CA SER A 8 10.06 -9.82 -6.59
C SER A 8 9.70 -8.39 -7.02
N ALA A 9 9.80 -8.08 -8.31
CA ALA A 9 9.50 -6.74 -8.81
C ALA A 9 8.09 -6.27 -8.39
N ARG A 10 7.14 -7.21 -8.28
CA ARG A 10 5.77 -6.94 -7.79
C ARG A 10 5.72 -6.66 -6.30
N VAL A 11 6.49 -7.40 -5.49
CA VAL A 11 6.62 -7.16 -4.03
C VAL A 11 7.21 -5.77 -3.79
N ALA A 12 8.29 -5.42 -4.50
CA ALA A 12 8.90 -4.09 -4.41
C ALA A 12 7.93 -2.97 -4.82
N GLN A 13 7.17 -3.16 -5.90
CA GLN A 13 6.15 -2.20 -6.34
C GLN A 13 5.02 -2.05 -5.30
N ALA A 14 4.54 -3.16 -4.73
CA ALA A 14 3.50 -3.13 -3.71
C ALA A 14 3.96 -2.40 -2.43
N LEU A 15 5.19 -2.61 -2.00
CA LEU A 15 5.79 -1.86 -0.89
C LEU A 15 5.84 -0.36 -1.17
N GLN A 16 6.22 0.02 -2.39
CA GLN A 16 6.27 1.42 -2.77
C GLN A 16 4.88 2.07 -2.76
N ILE A 17 3.87 1.39 -3.29
CA ILE A 17 2.49 1.89 -3.28
C ILE A 17 1.96 1.97 -1.85
N HIS A 18 2.25 0.99 -1.00
CA HIS A 18 1.88 1.02 0.41
C HIS A 18 2.48 2.25 1.12
N ARG A 19 3.75 2.59 0.85
CA ARG A 19 4.36 3.83 1.38
C ARG A 19 3.66 5.09 0.88
N SER A 20 3.25 5.13 -0.39
CA SER A 20 2.47 6.25 -0.93
C SER A 20 1.10 6.38 -0.25
N ILE A 21 0.43 5.26 0.04
CA ILE A 21 -0.84 5.25 0.79
C ILE A 21 -0.64 5.82 2.19
N ALA A 22 0.39 5.38 2.91
CA ALA A 22 0.72 5.88 4.25
C ALA A 22 1.04 7.39 4.24
N ALA A 23 1.77 7.87 3.22
CA ALA A 23 2.05 9.28 3.04
C ALA A 23 0.75 10.09 2.80
N CYS A 24 -0.17 9.58 1.97
CA CYS A 24 -1.48 10.20 1.80
C CYS A 24 -2.24 10.31 3.13
N HIS A 25 -2.28 9.24 3.94
CA HIS A 25 -2.91 9.29 5.26
C HIS A 25 -2.25 10.30 6.20
N ALA A 26 -0.91 10.41 6.17
CA ALA A 26 -0.19 11.41 6.96
C ALA A 26 -0.54 12.86 6.54
N HIS A 27 -0.66 13.14 5.24
CA HIS A 27 -1.06 14.47 4.76
C HIS A 27 -2.51 14.81 5.12
N LEU A 28 -3.42 13.82 5.05
CA LEU A 28 -4.82 13.99 5.46
C LEU A 28 -4.93 14.27 6.97
N ALA A 29 -4.16 13.58 7.80
CA ALA A 29 -4.16 13.78 9.25
C ALA A 29 -3.61 15.16 9.66
N GLN A 30 -2.67 15.72 8.89
CA GLN A 30 -2.07 17.04 9.15
C GLN A 30 -2.90 18.21 8.58
N ASN A 31 -3.92 17.95 7.76
CA ASN A 31 -4.76 18.96 7.10
C ASN A 31 -3.96 20.05 6.34
N ASP A 32 -2.85 19.66 5.72
CA ASP A 32 -2.01 20.54 4.92
C ASP A 32 -2.68 20.80 3.55
N GLY A 33 -3.44 21.88 3.42
CA GLY A 33 -4.50 22.08 2.41
C GLY A 33 -4.21 21.61 0.97
N VAL A 34 -3.05 21.92 0.39
CA VAL A 34 -2.72 21.51 -1.00
C VAL A 34 -2.31 20.03 -1.06
N HIS A 35 -1.54 19.56 -0.08
CA HIS A 35 -1.13 18.15 0.01
C HIS A 35 -2.31 17.25 0.43
N ALA A 36 -3.24 17.76 1.24
CA ALA A 36 -4.45 17.07 1.67
C ALA A 36 -5.45 16.89 0.51
N LEU A 37 -5.63 17.90 -0.33
CA LEU A 37 -6.43 17.75 -1.56
C LEU A 37 -5.81 16.70 -2.49
N THR A 38 -4.51 16.80 -2.75
CA THR A 38 -3.78 15.84 -3.60
C THR A 38 -3.87 14.42 -3.03
N ALA A 39 -3.66 14.26 -1.71
CA ALA A 39 -3.78 12.98 -1.04
C ALA A 39 -5.21 12.41 -1.12
N THR A 40 -6.23 13.25 -0.99
CA THR A 40 -7.65 12.83 -1.11
C THR A 40 -7.92 12.25 -2.50
N LEU A 41 -7.41 12.91 -3.55
CA LEU A 41 -7.61 12.48 -4.94
C LEU A 41 -6.80 11.23 -5.30
N MET A 42 -5.56 11.11 -4.80
CA MET A 42 -4.66 10.02 -5.15
C MET A 42 -4.84 8.75 -4.32
N LEU A 43 -5.30 8.87 -3.06
CA LEU A 43 -5.51 7.72 -2.18
C LEU A 43 -6.35 6.59 -2.80
N PRO A 44 -7.52 6.83 -3.43
CA PRO A 44 -8.28 5.76 -4.08
C PRO A 44 -7.51 5.11 -5.24
N CYS A 45 -6.71 5.87 -5.99
CA CYS A 45 -5.90 5.34 -7.10
C CYS A 45 -4.81 4.38 -6.59
N TYR A 46 -4.07 4.76 -5.55
CA TYR A 46 -3.05 3.90 -4.96
C TYR A 46 -3.65 2.65 -4.33
N ARG A 47 -4.80 2.75 -3.65
CA ARG A 47 -5.52 1.58 -3.11
C ARG A 47 -5.91 0.59 -4.22
N ALA A 48 -6.52 1.09 -5.30
CA ALA A 48 -6.92 0.25 -6.43
C ALA A 48 -5.72 -0.37 -7.15
N GLU A 49 -4.58 0.31 -7.24
CA GLU A 49 -3.35 -0.27 -7.80
C GLU A 49 -2.77 -1.35 -6.88
N PHE A 50 -2.72 -1.09 -5.57
CA PHE A 50 -2.25 -2.07 -4.59
C PHE A 50 -3.10 -3.35 -4.61
N GLU A 51 -4.42 -3.22 -4.64
CA GLU A 51 -5.34 -4.36 -4.75
C GLU A 51 -5.13 -5.15 -6.04
N ARG A 52 -4.96 -4.46 -7.18
CA ARG A 52 -4.64 -5.11 -8.46
C ARG A 52 -3.34 -5.91 -8.41
N LEU A 53 -2.29 -5.36 -7.80
CA LEU A 53 -1.03 -6.07 -7.60
C LEU A 53 -1.18 -7.27 -6.68
N MET A 54 -1.90 -7.10 -5.57
CA MET A 54 -2.20 -8.20 -4.65
C MET A 54 -2.91 -9.35 -5.36
N LEU A 55 -3.92 -9.05 -6.20
CA LEU A 55 -4.62 -10.05 -6.99
C LEU A 55 -3.72 -10.77 -8.00
N ALA A 56 -2.77 -10.07 -8.61
CA ALA A 56 -1.81 -10.63 -9.56
C ALA A 56 -0.65 -11.41 -8.92
N MET A 57 -0.41 -11.22 -7.61
CA MET A 57 0.66 -11.92 -6.89
C MET A 57 0.33 -13.39 -6.63
N SER A 58 1.35 -14.22 -6.72
CA SER A 58 1.36 -15.60 -6.24
C SER A 58 1.31 -15.69 -4.72
N ALA A 59 1.02 -16.87 -4.18
CA ALA A 59 1.04 -17.10 -2.75
C ALA A 59 2.43 -16.86 -2.12
N ALA A 60 3.51 -17.18 -2.83
CA ALA A 60 4.88 -16.92 -2.37
C ALA A 60 5.16 -15.42 -2.23
N GLU A 61 4.79 -14.62 -3.25
CA GLU A 61 4.98 -13.17 -3.23
C GLU A 61 4.13 -12.49 -2.14
N ARG A 62 2.89 -12.95 -1.92
CA ARG A 62 2.05 -12.43 -0.82
C ARG A 62 2.64 -12.76 0.55
N ASN A 63 3.14 -13.99 0.74
CA ASN A 63 3.78 -14.40 1.98
C ASN A 63 5.08 -13.63 2.26
N GLU A 64 5.79 -13.23 1.20
CA GLU A 64 6.95 -12.36 1.29
C GLU A 64 6.56 -10.92 1.67
N LEU A 65 5.49 -10.40 1.06
CA LEU A 65 5.01 -9.04 1.29
C LEU A 65 4.39 -8.82 2.68
N MET A 66 3.54 -9.74 3.14
CA MET A 66 2.77 -9.61 4.38
C MET A 66 3.59 -9.21 5.62
N PRO A 67 4.74 -9.83 5.95
CA PRO A 67 5.53 -9.44 7.13
C PRO A 67 6.19 -8.06 7.00
N MET A 68 6.32 -7.53 5.78
CA MET A 68 6.91 -6.21 5.51
C MET A 68 5.89 -5.07 5.63
N LEU A 69 4.59 -5.39 5.62
CA LEU A 69 3.54 -4.41 5.83
C LEU A 69 3.32 -4.19 7.33
N PRO A 70 3.24 -2.94 7.81
CA PRO A 70 2.87 -2.68 9.19
C PRO A 70 1.46 -3.25 9.45
N LEU A 71 1.34 -4.08 10.50
CA LEU A 71 0.14 -4.82 10.91
C LEU A 71 -1.13 -3.95 11.16
N GLY A 72 -1.03 -2.63 11.05
CA GLY A 72 -2.12 -1.67 11.32
C GLY A 72 -3.05 -1.36 10.14
N GLU A 73 -2.61 -1.47 8.88
CA GLU A 73 -3.37 -0.92 7.73
C GLU A 73 -4.12 -1.96 6.87
N VAL A 74 -3.72 -3.24 6.91
CA VAL A 74 -4.39 -4.30 6.14
C VAL A 74 -5.87 -4.48 6.56
N ARG A 75 -6.21 -4.18 7.82
CA ARG A 75 -7.59 -4.20 8.33
C ARG A 75 -8.42 -2.97 7.93
N GLN A 76 -7.79 -1.85 7.57
CA GLN A 76 -8.52 -0.61 7.26
C GLN A 76 -9.01 -0.56 5.81
N SER A 77 -8.36 -1.29 4.90
CA SER A 77 -8.82 -1.43 3.51
C SER A 77 -10.00 -2.41 3.37
N LEU A 78 -10.13 -3.39 4.27
CA LEU A 78 -11.22 -4.38 4.28
C LEU A 78 -12.51 -3.90 4.94
N ASN A 79 -12.52 -2.71 5.57
CA ASN A 79 -13.66 -2.22 6.36
C ASN A 79 -14.33 -0.96 5.79
N LEU A 80 -14.06 -0.56 4.54
CA LEU A 80 -14.89 0.48 3.93
C LEU A 80 -16.24 -0.12 3.51
N PRO A 81 -17.38 0.36 4.05
CA PRO A 81 -18.67 0.00 3.50
C PRO A 81 -18.75 0.52 2.07
N ARG A 82 -19.13 -0.37 1.16
CA ARG A 82 -19.46 -0.04 -0.22
C ARG A 82 -20.73 0.83 -0.18
N ALA A 83 -20.55 2.14 -0.30
CA ALA A 83 -21.65 3.09 -0.53
C ALA A 83 -22.14 2.96 -1.98
#